data_AF-A0A4Y2ETT9-F1
#
_entry.id   AF-A0A4Y2ETT9-F1
#
_cell.length_a   1.000
_cell.length_b   1.000
_cell.length_c   1.000
_cell.angle_alpha   90.00
_cell.angle_beta   90.00
_cell.angle_gamma   90.00
#
_symmetry.space_group_name_H-M   'P 1'
#
loop_
_entity.id
_entity.type
_entity.pdbx_description
1 polymer ?
#
loop_
_entity_poly.entity_id
_entity_poly.type
_entity_poly.pdbx_seq_one_letter_code
_entity_poly.pdbx_strand_id
1 'polypeptide(L)'
;MPILRDAGTTIDIVSRNRIRPEMLTGEHIWVQQPFNEAPICLPLEKVELKGKFGQVKTKAAVVCSQVDKGKYLLGNCTAALLGKDTECLIFPKVNVLQTRSQKRVQRSRKRKQFSCKIPFPKEPKLKK
;
A
#
# COMPACT_ATOMS: atom_id res chain seq x y z
N MET A 1 -3.26 1.57 -10.54
CA MET A 1 -2.01 1.16 -9.87
C MET A 1 -2.34 0.50 -8.55
N PRO A 2 -1.92 -0.75 -8.27
CA PRO A 2 -2.09 -1.33 -6.94
C PRO A 2 -1.16 -0.63 -5.94
N ILE A 3 -1.75 -0.14 -4.86
CA ILE A 3 -1.05 0.54 -3.77
C ILE A 3 -1.05 -0.38 -2.55
N LEU A 4 0.10 -0.52 -1.91
CA LEU A 4 0.29 -1.29 -0.69
C LEU A 4 0.63 -0.33 0.44
N ARG A 5 -0.03 -0.47 1.59
CA ARG A 5 0.34 0.31 2.78
C ARG A 5 1.51 -0.37 3.47
N ASP A 6 2.63 0.33 3.55
CA ASP A 6 3.80 -0.07 4.32
C ASP A 6 3.93 0.83 5.56
N ALA A 7 3.72 0.22 6.73
CA ALA A 7 3.81 0.92 8.00
C ALA A 7 5.24 1.06 8.53
N GLY A 8 6.23 0.44 7.87
CA GLY A 8 7.64 0.51 8.24
C GLY A 8 8.41 1.62 7.51
N THR A 9 7.85 2.19 6.44
CA THR A 9 8.49 3.26 5.68
C THR A 9 7.87 4.61 5.97
N THR A 10 8.71 5.63 6.08
CA THR A 10 8.28 7.03 6.27
C THR A 10 7.89 7.66 4.93
N ILE A 11 8.62 7.33 3.86
CA ILE A 11 8.43 7.87 2.51
C ILE A 11 7.80 6.83 1.59
N ASP A 12 7.05 7.30 0.59
CA ASP A 12 6.50 6.43 -0.44
C ASP A 12 7.61 5.86 -1.34
N ILE A 13 7.36 4.69 -1.92
CA ILE A 13 8.28 4.04 -2.86
C ILE A 13 7.54 3.70 -4.15
N VAL A 14 8.16 4.07 -5.26
CA VAL A 14 7.65 3.80 -6.61
C VAL A 14 8.75 3.20 -7.48
N SER A 15 8.35 2.42 -8.47
CA SER A 15 9.29 1.84 -9.42
C SER A 15 9.62 2.75 -10.57
N ARG A 16 10.89 2.73 -10.96
CA ARG A 16 11.41 3.39 -12.15
C ARG A 16 10.61 3.08 -13.42
N ASN A 17 10.03 1.88 -13.54
CA ASN A 17 9.23 1.49 -14.71
C ASN A 17 8.01 2.39 -14.97
N ARG A 18 7.56 3.13 -13.95
CA ARG A 18 6.39 4.00 -14.04
C ARG A 18 6.74 5.47 -14.16
N ILE A 19 8.03 5.79 -14.05
CA ILE A 19 8.51 7.16 -13.93
C ILE A 19 9.21 7.53 -15.21
N ARG A 20 8.69 8.55 -15.89
CA ARG A 20 9.40 9.14 -17.02
C ARG A 20 10.54 10.02 -16.48
N PRO A 21 11.65 10.17 -17.22
CA PRO A 21 12.77 11.01 -16.77
C PRO A 21 12.36 12.43 -16.37
N GLU A 22 11.37 13.01 -17.05
CA GLU A 22 10.88 14.38 -16.83
C GLU A 22 10.10 14.55 -15.51
N MET A 23 9.71 13.45 -14.87
CA MET A 23 8.97 13.46 -13.60
C MET A 23 9.91 13.53 -12.39
N LEU A 24 11.21 13.26 -12.58
CA LEU A 24 12.20 13.36 -11.52
C LEU A 24 12.37 14.81 -11.06
N THR A 25 12.52 15.02 -9.75
CA THR A 25 12.72 16.36 -9.20
C THR A 25 14.18 16.81 -9.22
N GLY A 26 15.11 15.90 -9.52
CA GLY A 26 16.56 16.12 -9.34
C GLY A 26 17.04 15.96 -7.89
N GLU A 27 16.11 15.87 -6.94
CA GLU A 27 16.42 15.62 -5.54
C GLU A 27 16.69 14.12 -5.29
N HIS A 28 17.44 13.83 -4.24
CA HIS A 28 17.78 12.47 -3.84
C HIS A 28 17.58 12.29 -2.33
N ILE A 29 17.31 11.06 -1.91
CA ILE A 29 17.23 10.66 -0.51
C ILE A 29 18.20 9.51 -0.24
N TRP A 30 18.85 9.56 0.92
CA TRP A 30 19.69 8.48 1.41
C TRP A 30 18.87 7.58 2.32
N VAL A 31 18.79 6.29 1.96
CA VAL A 31 18.01 5.29 2.69
C VAL A 31 18.97 4.26 3.29
N GLN A 32 19.02 4.22 4.62
CA GLN A 32 19.69 3.14 5.34
C GLN A 32 18.79 1.91 5.38
N GLN A 33 19.23 0.80 4.77
CA GLN A 33 18.54 -0.48 4.94
C GLN A 33 19.08 -1.20 6.19
N PRO A 34 18.24 -1.93 6.95
CA PRO A 34 18.66 -2.57 8.21
C PRO A 34 19.81 -3.56 8.08
N PHE A 35 20.00 -4.16 6.91
CA PHE A 35 21.00 -5.19 6.64
C PHE A 35 22.17 -4.70 5.78
N ASN A 36 22.15 -3.44 5.36
CA ASN A 36 23.24 -2.86 4.59
C ASN A 36 24.02 -1.91 5.48
N GLU A 37 25.35 -1.92 5.32
CA GLU A 37 26.23 -1.01 6.04
C GLU A 37 26.20 0.39 5.42
N ALA A 38 26.25 0.47 4.08
CA ALA A 38 26.18 1.74 3.36
C ALA A 38 24.72 2.16 3.05
N PRO A 39 24.36 3.44 3.23
CA PRO A 39 23.08 3.97 2.79
C PRO A 39 23.00 4.00 1.26
N ILE A 40 21.81 3.79 0.73
CA ILE A 40 21.54 3.80 -0.71
C ILE A 40 20.98 5.17 -1.09
N CYS A 41 21.54 5.80 -2.12
CA CYS A 41 21.00 7.02 -2.71
C CYS A 41 19.88 6.68 -3.70
N LEU A 42 18.67 7.18 -3.46
CA LEU A 42 17.51 7.00 -4.34
C LEU A 42 17.02 8.36 -4.86
N PRO A 43 16.73 8.49 -6.15
CA PRO A 43 16.15 9.73 -6.68
C PRO A 43 14.70 9.88 -6.22
N LEU A 44 14.27 11.13 -6.07
CA LEU A 44 12.91 11.50 -5.70
C LEU A 44 12.11 11.95 -6.92
N GLU A 45 10.81 11.71 -6.82
CA GLU A 45 9.84 12.08 -7.84
C GLU A 45 8.53 12.55 -7.19
N LYS A 46 7.86 13.52 -7.81
CA LYS A 46 6.53 13.95 -7.41
C LYS A 46 5.49 13.03 -8.03
N VAL A 47 4.86 12.21 -7.19
CA VAL A 47 3.78 11.32 -7.59
C VAL A 47 2.44 11.92 -7.20
N GLU A 48 1.49 11.82 -8.13
CA GLU A 48 0.11 12.18 -7.88
C GLU A 48 -0.74 10.91 -7.74
N LEU A 49 -1.27 10.69 -6.55
CA LEU A 49 -2.17 9.60 -6.24
C LEU A 49 -3.62 10.09 -6.38
N LYS A 50 -4.41 9.37 -7.18
CA LYS A 50 -5.85 9.61 -7.33
C LYS A 50 -6.63 8.41 -6.82
N GLY A 51 -7.70 8.66 -6.09
CA GLY A 51 -8.62 7.62 -5.65
C GLY A 51 -9.88 8.19 -5.01
N LYS A 52 -10.59 7.36 -4.25
CA LYS A 52 -11.80 7.78 -3.51
C LYS A 52 -11.53 8.88 -2.47
N PHE A 53 -10.27 8.99 -2.06
CA PHE A 53 -9.74 10.03 -1.17
C PHE A 53 -9.43 11.35 -1.88
N GLY A 54 -9.81 11.50 -3.16
CA GLY A 54 -9.45 12.64 -3.99
C GLY A 54 -8.05 12.50 -4.60
N GLN A 55 -7.32 13.61 -4.66
CA GLN A 55 -6.01 13.73 -5.30
C GLN A 55 -4.98 14.18 -4.26
N VAL A 56 -3.91 13.41 -4.10
CA VAL A 56 -2.81 13.70 -3.18
C VAL A 56 -1.51 13.73 -3.97
N LYS A 57 -0.76 14.84 -3.85
CA LYS A 57 0.58 14.97 -4.40
C LYS A 57 1.59 14.69 -3.29
N THR A 58 2.52 13.79 -3.55
CA THR A 58 3.53 13.35 -2.59
C THR A 58 4.88 13.14 -3.28
N LYS A 59 5.96 13.08 -2.50
CA LYS A 59 7.28 12.68 -2.99
C LYS A 59 7.49 11.19 -2.73
N ALA A 60 7.91 10.46 -3.75
CA ALA A 60 8.25 9.04 -3.64
C ALA A 60 9.72 8.81 -4.02
N ALA A 61 10.36 7.89 -3.30
CA ALA A 61 11.66 7.37 -3.68
C ALA A 61 11.50 6.38 -4.84
N VAL A 62 12.34 6.55 -5.87
CA VAL A 62 12.29 5.72 -7.06
C VAL A 62 13.28 4.56 -6.92
N VAL A 63 12.78 3.33 -6.98
CA VAL A 63 13.59 2.11 -6.93
C VAL A 63 13.75 1.47 -8.31
N CYS A 64 14.78 0.64 -8.46
CA CYS A 64 15.06 -0.08 -9.70
C CYS A 64 13.87 -0.97 -10.12
N SER A 65 13.67 -1.07 -11.43
CA SER A 65 12.60 -1.81 -12.11
C SER A 65 12.54 -3.31 -11.79
N GLN A 66 13.65 -3.89 -11.35
CA GLN A 66 13.78 -5.32 -11.06
C GLN A 66 13.15 -5.72 -9.72
N VAL A 67 13.03 -4.76 -8.80
CA VAL A 67 12.61 -5.02 -7.41
C VAL A 67 11.08 -4.93 -7.25
N ASP A 68 10.40 -4.41 -8.26
CA ASP A 68 9.00 -4.03 -8.17
C ASP A 68 8.08 -4.95 -9.01
N LYS A 69 6.96 -5.35 -8.43
CA LYS A 69 5.91 -6.10 -9.14
C LYS A 69 4.82 -5.17 -9.69
N GLY A 70 5.21 -3.98 -10.15
CA GLY A 70 4.28 -2.92 -10.55
C GLY A 70 3.45 -2.39 -9.38
N LYS A 71 4.04 -2.19 -8.20
CA LYS A 71 3.31 -1.75 -7.00
C LYS A 71 3.86 -0.44 -6.46
N TYR A 72 2.97 0.37 -5.91
CA TYR A 72 3.33 1.57 -5.17
C TYR A 72 3.27 1.26 -3.67
N LEU A 73 4.33 1.54 -2.93
CA LEU A 73 4.33 1.42 -1.48
C LEU A 73 4.01 2.79 -0.89
N LEU A 74 2.89 2.87 -0.19
CA LEU A 74 2.45 4.04 0.54
C LEU A 74 3.09 4.03 1.93
N GLY A 75 3.91 5.04 2.20
CA GLY A 75 4.55 5.27 3.49
C GLY A 75 3.66 5.98 4.48
N ASN A 76 4.14 6.05 5.72
CA ASN A 76 3.41 6.58 6.85
C ASN A 76 3.10 8.07 6.74
N CYS A 77 4.00 8.88 6.18
CA CYS A 77 3.73 10.32 6.02
C CYS A 77 2.48 10.54 5.14
N THR A 78 2.44 9.90 3.98
CA THR A 78 1.31 10.03 3.05
C THR A 78 0.06 9.34 3.59
N ALA A 79 0.20 8.21 4.28
CA ALA A 79 -0.91 7.56 4.97
C ALA A 79 -1.51 8.44 6.08
N ALA A 80 -0.70 9.24 6.79
CA ALA A 80 -1.17 10.20 7.78
C ALA A 80 -1.92 11.36 7.13
N LEU A 81 -1.43 11.87 6.00
CA LEU A 81 -2.12 12.90 5.20
C LEU A 81 -3.50 12.41 4.70
N LEU A 82 -3.59 11.12 4.36
CA LEU A 82 -4.84 10.48 3.95
C LEU A 82 -5.82 10.23 5.11
N GLY A 83 -5.37 10.36 6.37
CA GLY A 83 -6.22 10.24 7.56
C GLY A 83 -7.12 9.00 7.56
N LYS A 84 -8.43 9.21 7.80
CA LYS A 84 -9.47 8.16 7.84
C LYS A 84 -9.80 7.59 6.46
N ASP A 85 -9.45 8.28 5.38
CA ASP A 85 -9.66 7.80 4.01
C ASP A 85 -8.65 6.72 3.60
N THR A 86 -7.70 6.39 4.49
CA THR A 86 -6.90 5.17 4.34
C THR A 86 -7.74 3.89 4.36
N GLU A 87 -8.97 3.90 4.88
CA GLU A 87 -9.91 2.77 4.78
C GLU A 87 -10.70 2.75 3.46
N CYS A 88 -10.89 3.91 2.82
CA CYS A 88 -11.44 4.02 1.46
C CYS A 88 -10.51 3.39 0.41
N LEU A 89 -9.27 3.11 0.83
CA LEU A 89 -8.24 2.46 0.07
C LEU A 89 -8.17 0.99 0.46
N ILE A 90 -8.60 0.11 -0.45
CA ILE A 90 -8.36 -1.34 -0.29
C ILE A 90 -6.88 -1.60 -0.56
N PHE A 91 -6.03 -1.27 0.42
CA PHE A 91 -4.63 -1.62 0.38
C PHE A 91 -4.45 -3.01 0.96
N PRO A 92 -3.86 -3.95 0.21
CA PRO A 92 -3.20 -5.08 0.84
C PRO A 92 -2.13 -4.49 1.77
N LYS A 93 -2.33 -4.57 3.08
CA LYS A 93 -1.28 -4.26 4.06
C LYS A 93 -0.18 -5.30 3.87
N VAL A 94 1.02 -4.83 3.54
CA VAL A 94 2.18 -5.71 3.36
C VAL A 94 3.09 -5.49 4.55
N ASN A 95 3.26 -6.54 5.34
CA ASN A 95 4.30 -6.57 6.36
C ASN A 95 5.52 -7.24 5.71
N VAL A 96 6.67 -6.57 5.70
CA VAL A 96 7.94 -7.16 5.27
C VAL A 96 8.26 -8.42 6.09
N LEU A 97 7.91 -8.38 7.38
CA LEU A 97 8.00 -9.51 8.29
C LEU A 97 6.61 -9.85 8.85
N GLN A 98 6.05 -10.97 8.41
CA GLN A 98 4.79 -11.48 8.94
C GLN A 98 5.07 -12.56 9.98
N THR A 99 4.78 -12.26 11.24
CA THR A 99 4.91 -13.26 12.31
C THR A 99 3.80 -14.31 12.21
N ARG A 100 4.05 -15.50 12.78
CA ARG A 100 3.08 -16.62 12.79
C ARG A 100 1.74 -16.20 13.43
N SER A 101 1.76 -15.32 14.43
CA SER A 101 0.56 -14.77 15.08
C SER A 101 -0.23 -13.83 14.16
N GLN A 102 0.44 -12.92 13.45
CA GLN A 102 -0.20 -12.03 12.48
C GLN A 102 -0.86 -12.81 11.34
N LYS A 103 -0.22 -13.90 10.87
CA LYS A 103 -0.79 -14.80 9.85
C LYS A 103 -2.08 -15.49 10.33
N ARG A 104 -2.16 -15.85 11.62
CA ARG A 104 -3.38 -16.39 12.24
C ARG A 104 -4.50 -15.35 12.28
N VAL A 105 -4.21 -14.10 12.66
CA VAL A 105 -5.19 -13.00 12.70
C VAL A 105 -5.72 -12.66 11.31
N GLN A 106 -4.87 -12.66 10.28
CA GLN A 106 -5.31 -12.42 8.91
C GLN A 106 -6.24 -13.53 8.40
N ARG A 107 -5.97 -14.80 8.75
CA ARG A 107 -6.84 -15.94 8.42
C ARG A 107 -8.20 -15.86 9.14
N SER A 108 -8.23 -15.48 10.42
CA SER A 108 -9.49 -15.34 11.16
C SER A 108 -10.35 -14.17 10.65
N ARG A 109 -9.72 -13.05 10.25
CA ARG A 109 -10.40 -11.94 9.57
C ARG A 109 -11.02 -12.34 8.23
N LYS A 110 -10.29 -13.10 7.40
CA LYS A 110 -10.85 -13.65 6.14
C LYS A 110 -12.05 -14.58 6.40
N ARG A 111 -12.01 -15.41 7.45
CA ARG A 111 -13.15 -16.26 7.84
C ARG A 111 -14.39 -15.45 8.27
N LYS A 112 -14.20 -14.39 9.07
CA LYS A 112 -15.31 -13.48 9.46
C LYS A 112 -15.88 -12.69 8.28
N GLN A 113 -15.05 -12.34 7.29
CA GLN A 113 -15.51 -11.63 6.10
C GLN A 113 -16.38 -12.53 5.18
N PHE A 114 -16.13 -13.84 5.17
CA PHE A 114 -16.98 -14.82 4.50
C PHE A 114 -18.29 -15.11 5.25
N SER A 115 -18.31 -14.98 6.59
CA SER A 115 -19.53 -15.22 7.38
C SER A 115 -20.54 -14.07 7.32
N CYS A 116 -20.19 -12.90 6.78
CA CYS A 116 -21.09 -11.74 6.69
C CYS A 116 -21.81 -11.58 5.33
N LYS A 117 -21.88 -12.62 4.48
CA LYS A 117 -22.52 -12.53 3.15
C LYS A 117 -23.49 -13.66 2.79
N ILE A 118 -24.20 -14.25 3.77
CA ILE A 118 -25.35 -15.11 3.44
C ILE A 118 -26.56 -14.61 4.22
N PRO A 119 -27.50 -13.87 3.60
CA PRO A 119 -28.85 -13.78 4.13
C PRO A 119 -29.47 -15.18 4.02
N PHE A 120 -29.94 -15.72 5.13
CA PHE A 120 -30.79 -16.91 5.12
C PHE A 120 -32.04 -16.60 4.27
N PRO A 121 -32.38 -17.41 3.25
CA PRO A 121 -33.65 -17.26 2.55
C PRO A 121 -34.79 -17.56 3.53
N LYS A 122 -35.76 -16.65 3.62
CA LYS A 122 -37.00 -16.89 4.37
C LYS A 122 -37.79 -17.98 3.63
N GLU A 123 -38.18 -19.04 4.35
CA GLU A 123 -39.03 -20.10 3.80
C GLU A 123 -40.34 -19.53 3.23
N PRO A 124 -40.75 -19.92 2.01
CA PRO A 124 -42.04 -19.53 1.49
C PRO A 124 -43.13 -20.30 2.24
N LYS A 125 -44.06 -19.56 2.85
CA LYS A 125 -45.30 -20.14 3.39
C LYS A 125 -46.09 -20.76 2.24
N LEU A 126 -46.26 -22.08 2.26
CA LEU A 126 -47.21 -22.77 1.38
C LEU A 126 -48.62 -22.21 1.65
N LYS A 127 -49.21 -21.61 0.61
CA LYS A 127 -50.67 -21.43 0.54
C LYS A 127 -51.23 -22.61 -0.26
N LYS A 128 -51.91 -23.53 0.42
CA LYS A 128 -53.18 -24.14 0.02
C LYS A 128 -53.63 -25.08 1.12
#